data_AF-A0A2S9AI82-F1
#
_entry.id   AF-A0A2S9AI82-F1
#
_cell.length_a   1.000
_cell.length_b   1.000
_cell.length_c   1.000
_cell.angle_alpha   90.00
_cell.angle_beta   90.00
_cell.angle_gamma   90.00
#
_symmetry.space_group_name_H-M   'P 1'
#
loop_
_entity.id
_entity.type
_entity.pdbx_description
1 polymer ?
#
loop_
_entity_poly.entity_id
_entity_poly.type
_entity_poly.pdbx_seq_one_letter_code
_entity_poly.pdbx_strand_id
1 'polypeptide(L)'
;MRWPGYLRAPHEAKPTAMGLWTTATDPLGRCELVPELIAAAIYPGEAATDLVVDHLLMLADSGFLTIYEERGSEWIALRRPLRVDARLASSDAPEPPREHSRTFAAVGGAGERARARVRSEGAERSGEWESWEREQETRSRPPRRPLLLDAPPIGCPDHPSGRREDCGPCGTYRRRHDRWLAQERYTLQMTEYEQTQETEEAWGGDPF
;
A
#
# COMPACT_ATOMS: atom_id res chain seq x y z
N MET A 1 -24.67 15.48 19.95
CA MET A 1 -23.36 15.14 19.32
C MET A 1 -23.61 14.56 17.93
N ARG A 2 -23.07 15.18 16.86
CA ARG A 2 -23.09 14.59 15.51
C ARG A 2 -21.89 13.64 15.42
N TRP A 3 -22.15 12.35 15.31
CA TRP A 3 -21.13 11.32 15.14
C TRP A 3 -20.36 11.58 13.83
N PRO A 4 -19.01 11.54 13.84
CA PRO A 4 -18.20 11.53 12.63
C PRO A 4 -18.71 10.49 11.62
N GLY A 5 -18.79 10.86 10.34
CA GLY A 5 -19.29 10.00 9.26
C GLY A 5 -18.63 8.63 9.18
N TYR A 6 -17.33 8.51 9.48
CA TYR A 6 -16.61 7.23 9.50
C TYR A 6 -17.11 6.22 10.53
N LEU A 7 -17.83 6.67 11.58
CA LEU A 7 -18.42 5.75 12.57
C LEU A 7 -19.59 4.93 11.98
N ARG A 8 -20.04 5.26 10.77
CA ARG A 8 -21.01 4.46 9.99
C ARG A 8 -20.36 3.42 9.08
N ALA A 9 -19.05 3.48 8.89
CA ALA A 9 -18.34 2.46 8.13
C ALA A 9 -18.45 1.10 8.84
N PRO A 10 -18.65 0.00 8.10
CA PRO A 10 -18.51 -1.36 8.62
C PRO A 10 -17.19 -1.53 9.36
N HIS A 11 -17.18 -2.32 10.44
CA HIS A 11 -16.02 -2.41 11.34
C HIS A 11 -14.73 -2.78 10.60
N GLU A 12 -14.82 -3.73 9.69
CA GLU A 12 -13.72 -4.22 8.84
C GLU A 12 -13.15 -3.10 7.95
N ALA A 13 -14.02 -2.32 7.30
CA ALA A 13 -13.65 -1.25 6.37
C ALA A 13 -13.30 0.09 7.04
N LYS A 14 -13.33 0.20 8.38
CA LYS A 14 -13.02 1.45 9.10
C LYS A 14 -11.60 2.01 8.82
N PRO A 15 -10.54 1.20 8.74
CA PRO A 15 -9.20 1.71 8.44
C PRO A 15 -9.16 2.35 7.04
N THR A 16 -9.76 1.70 6.04
CA THR A 16 -9.87 2.24 4.68
C THR A 16 -10.74 3.49 4.64
N ALA A 17 -11.87 3.51 5.37
CA ALA A 17 -12.72 4.70 5.48
C ALA A 17 -11.96 5.91 6.05
N MET A 18 -11.10 5.68 7.05
CA MET A 18 -10.25 6.72 7.63
C MET A 18 -9.18 7.17 6.63
N GLY A 19 -8.50 6.24 5.96
CA GLY A 19 -7.50 6.54 4.94
C GLY A 19 -8.07 7.36 3.78
N LEU A 20 -9.26 6.98 3.29
CA LEU A 20 -9.98 7.75 2.28
C LEU A 20 -10.18 9.20 2.74
N TRP A 21 -10.66 9.39 3.97
CA TRP A 21 -10.85 10.73 4.54
C TRP A 21 -9.59 11.57 4.65
N THR A 22 -8.44 10.96 4.88
CA THR A 22 -7.22 11.69 5.27
C THR A 22 -6.17 11.80 4.18
N THR A 23 -6.07 10.82 3.29
CA THR A 23 -4.93 10.68 2.38
C THR A 23 -5.33 10.45 0.92
N ALA A 24 -6.29 9.56 0.66
CA ALA A 24 -6.55 9.12 -0.70
C ALA A 24 -7.53 10.03 -1.48
N THR A 25 -8.41 10.77 -0.79
CA THR A 25 -9.32 11.70 -1.46
C THR A 25 -8.87 13.15 -1.37
N ASP A 26 -9.31 13.95 -2.34
CA ASP A 26 -9.18 15.40 -2.29
C ASP A 26 -9.94 16.03 -1.11
N PRO A 27 -9.81 17.36 -0.87
CA PRO A 27 -10.51 18.04 0.21
C PRO A 27 -12.05 17.97 0.15
N LEU A 28 -12.62 17.68 -1.02
CA LEU A 28 -14.06 17.49 -1.23
C LEU A 28 -14.49 16.02 -1.09
N GLY A 29 -13.54 15.13 -0.81
CA GLY A 29 -13.76 13.70 -0.64
C GLY A 29 -13.92 12.93 -1.93
N ARG A 30 -13.22 13.33 -3.00
CA ARG A 30 -13.29 12.68 -4.30
C ARG A 30 -11.93 12.17 -4.75
N CYS A 31 -11.91 11.05 -5.47
CA CYS A 31 -10.75 10.57 -6.23
C CYS A 31 -11.20 9.58 -7.30
N GLU A 32 -10.32 9.28 -8.24
CA GLU A 32 -10.53 8.21 -9.22
C GLU A 32 -10.55 6.84 -8.52
N LEU A 33 -11.39 5.93 -8.98
CA LEU A 33 -11.49 4.56 -8.47
C LEU A 33 -10.39 3.71 -9.09
N VAL A 34 -9.18 3.87 -8.58
CA VAL A 34 -8.04 3.00 -8.92
C VAL A 34 -7.58 2.31 -7.63
N PRO A 35 -8.00 1.05 -7.39
CA PRO A 35 -7.73 0.35 -6.13
C PRO A 35 -6.25 0.30 -5.76
N GLU A 36 -5.35 0.18 -6.74
CA GLU A 36 -3.91 0.14 -6.55
C GLU A 36 -3.37 1.48 -6.02
N LEU A 37 -3.86 2.60 -6.54
CA LEU A 37 -3.47 3.94 -6.07
C LEU A 37 -4.04 4.25 -4.70
N ILE A 38 -5.28 3.82 -4.45
CA ILE A 38 -5.92 3.97 -3.14
C ILE A 38 -5.17 3.12 -2.09
N ALA A 39 -4.80 1.88 -2.44
CA ALA A 39 -4.00 1.02 -1.58
C ALA A 39 -2.63 1.63 -1.28
N ALA A 40 -1.91 2.11 -2.30
CA ALA A 40 -0.62 2.77 -2.11
C ALA A 40 -0.71 4.03 -1.21
N ALA A 41 -1.83 4.76 -1.26
CA ALA A 41 -2.04 5.96 -0.45
C ALA A 41 -2.46 5.68 1.01
N ILE A 42 -3.15 4.57 1.27
CA ILE A 42 -3.69 4.23 2.60
C ILE A 42 -2.78 3.24 3.34
N TYR A 43 -2.21 2.28 2.62
CA TYR A 43 -1.39 1.17 3.14
C TYR A 43 -0.02 1.16 2.43
N PRO A 44 0.83 2.18 2.65
CA PRO A 44 2.09 2.29 1.93
C PRO A 44 3.02 1.11 2.24
N GLY A 45 3.47 0.41 1.19
CA GLY A 45 4.36 -0.74 1.31
C GLY A 45 3.66 -2.07 1.57
N GLU A 46 2.33 -2.11 1.58
CA GLU A 46 1.54 -3.34 1.72
C GLU A 46 0.84 -3.70 0.41
N ALA A 47 0.76 -4.99 0.08
CA ALA A 47 -0.04 -5.49 -1.02
C ALA A 47 -1.53 -5.56 -0.61
N ALA A 48 -2.16 -4.40 -0.44
CA ALA A 48 -3.50 -4.27 0.12
C ALA A 48 -4.61 -4.03 -0.92
N THR A 49 -4.34 -4.25 -2.21
CA THR A 49 -5.29 -3.95 -3.30
C THR A 49 -6.61 -4.71 -3.14
N ASP A 50 -6.58 -6.03 -2.93
CA ASP A 50 -7.79 -6.84 -2.78
C ASP A 50 -8.60 -6.44 -1.54
N LEU A 51 -7.90 -6.18 -0.44
CA LEU A 51 -8.50 -5.67 0.80
C LEU A 51 -9.22 -4.33 0.54
N VAL A 52 -8.60 -3.43 -0.22
CA VAL A 52 -9.18 -2.13 -0.58
C VAL A 52 -10.40 -2.32 -1.47
N VAL A 53 -10.37 -3.23 -2.44
CA VAL A 53 -11.54 -3.54 -3.28
C VAL A 53 -12.73 -3.98 -2.41
N ASP A 54 -12.51 -4.95 -1.53
CA ASP A 54 -13.56 -5.45 -0.63
C ASP A 54 -14.10 -4.35 0.27
N HIS A 55 -13.22 -3.55 0.87
CA HIS A 55 -13.62 -2.44 1.73
C HIS A 55 -14.38 -1.35 0.96
N LEU A 56 -13.99 -1.01 -0.27
CA LEU A 56 -14.69 -0.01 -1.08
C LEU A 56 -16.12 -0.46 -1.39
N LEU A 57 -16.33 -1.74 -1.69
CA LEU A 57 -17.66 -2.32 -1.89
C LEU A 57 -18.49 -2.27 -0.59
N MET A 58 -17.92 -2.66 0.54
CA MET A 58 -18.57 -2.55 1.85
C MET A 58 -18.97 -1.10 2.18
N LEU A 59 -18.10 -0.14 1.84
CA LEU A 59 -18.36 1.28 2.07
C LEU A 59 -19.44 1.84 1.14
N ALA A 60 -19.49 1.39 -0.12
CA ALA A 60 -20.56 1.72 -1.05
C ALA A 60 -21.91 1.16 -0.54
N ASP A 61 -21.95 -0.11 -0.16
CA ASP A 61 -23.17 -0.78 0.34
C ASP A 61 -23.69 -0.15 1.64
N SER A 62 -22.78 0.31 2.51
CA SER A 62 -23.16 1.06 3.74
C SER A 62 -23.61 2.51 3.48
N GLY A 63 -23.48 2.99 2.24
CA GLY A 63 -23.79 4.37 1.85
C GLY A 63 -22.81 5.40 2.42
N PHE A 64 -21.58 4.98 2.73
CA PHE A 64 -20.48 5.84 3.16
C PHE A 64 -19.88 6.62 1.98
N LEU A 65 -19.75 5.95 0.83
CA LEU A 65 -19.30 6.53 -0.43
C LEU A 65 -20.26 6.18 -1.56
N THR A 66 -20.13 6.89 -2.67
CA THR A 66 -20.81 6.60 -3.94
C THR A 66 -19.76 6.38 -5.01
N ILE A 67 -19.93 5.33 -5.81
CA ILE A 67 -19.15 5.06 -7.01
C ILE A 67 -19.95 5.60 -8.20
N TYR A 68 -19.30 6.35 -9.10
CA TYR A 68 -19.92 6.91 -10.29
C TYR A 68 -18.95 6.88 -11.47
N GLU A 69 -19.47 6.83 -12.68
CA GLU A 69 -18.68 6.88 -13.90
C GLU A 69 -18.80 8.27 -14.51
N GLU A 70 -17.67 8.87 -14.89
CA GLU A 70 -17.64 10.17 -15.55
C GLU A 70 -16.36 10.28 -16.39
N ARG A 71 -16.48 10.79 -17.63
CA ARG A 71 -15.38 10.86 -18.61
C ARG A 71 -14.72 9.52 -18.93
N GLY A 72 -15.43 8.40 -18.78
CA GLY A 72 -14.94 7.05 -19.07
C GLY A 72 -14.02 6.46 -17.99
N SER A 73 -13.90 7.12 -16.84
CA SER A 73 -13.26 6.59 -15.63
C SER A 73 -14.30 6.40 -14.53
N GLU A 74 -14.06 5.43 -13.65
CA GLU A 74 -14.82 5.27 -12.41
C GLU A 74 -14.22 6.18 -11.33
N TRP A 75 -15.09 6.78 -10.52
CA TRP A 75 -14.75 7.73 -9.47
C TRP A 75 -15.47 7.38 -8.19
N ILE A 76 -14.89 7.80 -7.06
CA ILE A 76 -15.54 7.73 -5.76
C ILE A 76 -15.79 9.12 -5.20
N ALA A 77 -16.94 9.29 -4.56
CA ALA A 77 -17.28 10.48 -3.79
C ALA A 77 -17.73 10.07 -2.38
N LEU A 78 -17.06 10.58 -1.37
CA LEU A 78 -17.45 10.43 0.02
C LEU A 78 -18.74 11.20 0.28
N ARG A 79 -19.73 10.54 0.90
CA ARG A 79 -21.00 11.19 1.22
C ARG A 79 -20.87 12.28 2.29
N ARG A 80 -19.84 12.15 3.14
CA ARG A 80 -19.50 13.09 4.20
C ARG A 80 -17.98 13.26 4.24
N PRO A 81 -17.40 14.10 3.37
CA PRO A 81 -15.98 14.43 3.47
C PRO A 81 -15.68 15.12 4.80
N LEU A 82 -14.40 15.14 5.18
CA LEU A 82 -13.95 16.00 6.27
C LEU A 82 -14.36 17.45 5.98
N ARG A 83 -14.78 18.17 7.02
CA ARG A 83 -15.12 19.60 6.89
C ARG A 83 -13.84 20.40 6.70
N VAL A 84 -13.32 20.42 5.48
CA VAL A 84 -12.34 21.40 5.03
C VAL A 84 -13.09 22.69 4.68
N ASP A 85 -12.46 23.86 4.84
CA ASP A 85 -13.04 25.12 4.39
C ASP A 85 -13.19 25.08 2.86
N ALA A 86 -14.40 24.76 2.40
CA ALA A 86 -14.72 24.57 0.99
C ALA A 86 -14.48 25.82 0.13
N ARG A 87 -14.27 26.99 0.75
CA ARG A 87 -13.95 28.26 0.05
C ARG A 87 -12.54 28.29 -0.53
N LEU A 88 -11.65 27.43 -0.04
CA LEU A 88 -10.25 27.35 -0.48
C LEU A 88 -9.94 26.01 -1.19
N ALA A 89 -10.90 25.10 -1.25
CA ALA A 89 -10.73 23.79 -1.85
C ALA A 89 -11.03 23.84 -3.35
N SER A 90 -10.02 23.56 -4.17
CA SER A 90 -10.19 23.20 -5.59
C SER A 90 -10.04 21.70 -5.74
N SER A 91 -10.81 21.12 -6.65
CA SER A 91 -10.76 19.70 -6.99
C SER A 91 -10.78 19.57 -8.50
N ASP A 92 -9.85 18.77 -9.03
CA ASP A 92 -9.83 18.39 -10.44
C ASP A 92 -10.78 17.20 -10.71
N ALA A 93 -11.30 16.58 -9.66
CA ALA A 93 -12.23 15.46 -9.77
C ALA A 93 -13.61 15.95 -10.25
N PRO A 94 -14.24 15.24 -11.21
CA PRO A 94 -15.55 15.61 -11.71
C PRO A 94 -16.59 15.62 -10.58
N GLU A 95 -17.56 16.53 -10.68
CA GLU A 95 -18.67 16.57 -9.72
C GLU A 95 -19.60 15.37 -9.93
N PRO A 96 -19.90 14.59 -8.87
CA PRO A 96 -20.82 13.47 -8.99
C PRO A 96 -22.20 13.97 -9.45
N PRO A 97 -22.96 13.16 -10.21
CA PRO A 97 -24.31 13.51 -10.63
C PRO A 97 -25.16 13.96 -9.44
N ARG A 98 -25.81 15.11 -9.55
CA ARG A 98 -26.71 15.60 -8.52
C ARG A 98 -27.98 14.76 -8.52
N GLU A 99 -28.02 13.76 -7.64
CA GLU A 99 -29.22 12.95 -7.49
C GLU A 99 -30.33 13.77 -6.81
N HIS A 100 -31.33 14.18 -7.59
CA HIS A 100 -32.61 14.59 -7.05
C HIS A 100 -33.24 13.37 -6.39
N SER A 101 -33.50 13.47 -5.09
CA SER A 101 -34.20 12.49 -4.26
C SER A 101 -35.27 11.72 -5.02
N ARG A 102 -34.94 10.52 -5.49
CA ARG A 102 -35.89 9.54 -5.99
C ARG A 102 -35.42 8.18 -5.53
N THR A 103 -36.16 7.63 -4.58
CA THR A 103 -36.45 6.20 -4.42
C THR A 103 -35.36 5.25 -4.91
N PHE A 104 -34.63 4.65 -3.96
CA PHE A 104 -33.99 3.36 -4.14
C PHE A 104 -35.06 2.35 -4.58
N ALA A 105 -35.29 2.25 -5.88
CA ALA A 105 -35.92 1.10 -6.48
C ALA A 105 -34.91 -0.04 -6.36
N ALA A 106 -35.29 -1.07 -5.62
CA ALA A 106 -34.52 -2.29 -5.48
C ALA A 106 -34.14 -2.85 -6.86
N VAL A 107 -32.87 -2.72 -7.25
CA VAL A 107 -32.26 -3.53 -8.31
C VAL A 107 -31.73 -4.82 -7.66
N GLY A 108 -32.64 -5.58 -7.05
CA GLY A 108 -32.36 -6.95 -6.63
C GLY A 108 -32.18 -7.81 -7.88
N GLY A 109 -30.96 -8.29 -8.14
CA GLY A 109 -30.69 -9.32 -9.13
C GLY A 109 -29.71 -8.96 -10.27
N ALA A 110 -29.36 -7.69 -10.48
CA ALA A 110 -28.28 -7.34 -11.42
C ALA A 110 -26.90 -7.53 -10.79
N GLY A 111 -26.72 -7.05 -9.55
CA GLY A 111 -25.48 -7.24 -8.78
C GLY A 111 -25.16 -8.72 -8.52
N GLU A 112 -26.17 -9.56 -8.30
CA GLU A 112 -25.95 -11.00 -8.09
C GLU A 112 -25.51 -11.74 -9.36
N ARG A 113 -26.03 -11.35 -10.54
CA ARG A 113 -25.58 -11.88 -11.83
C ARG A 113 -24.18 -11.40 -12.20
N ALA A 114 -23.83 -10.16 -11.88
CA ALA A 114 -22.48 -9.64 -12.04
C ALA A 114 -21.50 -10.35 -11.08
N ARG A 115 -21.85 -10.51 -9.80
CA ARG A 115 -21.08 -11.28 -8.81
C ARG A 115 -20.94 -12.76 -9.19
N ALA A 116 -21.94 -13.37 -9.84
CA ALA A 116 -21.82 -14.73 -10.36
C ALA A 116 -20.82 -14.81 -11.52
N ARG A 117 -20.83 -13.83 -12.44
CA ARG A 117 -19.91 -13.76 -13.58
C ARG A 117 -18.46 -13.47 -13.15
N VAL A 118 -18.26 -12.55 -12.20
CA VAL A 118 -16.94 -12.26 -11.63
C VAL A 118 -16.40 -13.45 -10.82
N ARG A 119 -17.26 -14.17 -10.08
CA ARG A 119 -16.85 -15.40 -9.39
C ARG A 119 -16.46 -16.53 -10.35
N SER A 120 -17.14 -16.66 -11.49
CA SER A 120 -16.74 -17.64 -12.51
C SER A 120 -15.43 -17.27 -13.21
N GLU A 121 -15.17 -15.98 -13.43
CA GLU A 121 -13.90 -15.49 -14.01
C GLU A 121 -12.74 -15.46 -12.99
N GLY A 122 -13.04 -15.37 -11.69
CA GLY A 122 -12.05 -15.41 -10.62
C GLY A 122 -11.47 -16.82 -10.38
N ALA A 123 -12.25 -17.87 -10.63
CA ALA A 123 -11.81 -19.25 -10.43
C ALA A 123 -10.64 -19.65 -11.33
N GLU A 124 -10.52 -19.04 -12.51
CA GLU A 124 -9.38 -19.26 -13.43
C GLU A 124 -8.14 -18.49 -12.96
N ARG A 125 -8.31 -17.28 -12.40
CA ARG A 125 -7.21 -16.49 -11.79
C ARG A 125 -6.70 -17.09 -10.48
N SER A 126 -7.55 -17.72 -9.68
CA SER A 126 -7.13 -18.35 -8.42
C SER A 126 -6.07 -19.43 -8.62
N GLY A 127 -6.10 -20.16 -9.75
CA GLY A 127 -5.06 -21.15 -10.07
C GLY A 127 -3.68 -20.53 -10.31
N GLU A 128 -3.64 -19.37 -10.97
CA GLU A 128 -2.40 -18.61 -11.23
C GLU A 128 -1.82 -18.05 -9.92
N TRP A 129 -2.67 -17.47 -9.06
CA TRP A 129 -2.25 -16.99 -7.73
C TRP A 129 -1.80 -18.11 -6.81
N GLU A 130 -2.46 -19.27 -6.83
CA GLU A 130 -2.07 -20.42 -6.00
C GLU A 130 -0.76 -21.04 -6.52
N SER A 131 -0.48 -20.99 -7.82
CA SER A 131 0.86 -21.32 -8.34
C SER A 131 1.93 -20.30 -7.94
N TRP A 132 1.61 -19.02 -7.99
CA TRP A 132 2.53 -17.94 -7.58
C TRP A 132 2.81 -18.00 -6.06
N GLU A 133 1.81 -18.24 -5.23
CA GLU A 133 1.94 -18.39 -3.77
C GLU A 133 2.79 -19.62 -3.44
N ARG A 134 2.58 -20.76 -4.11
CA ARG A 134 3.45 -21.94 -3.98
C ARG A 134 4.90 -21.66 -4.39
N GLU A 135 5.13 -20.88 -5.44
CA GLU A 135 6.48 -20.44 -5.84
C GLU A 135 7.14 -19.51 -4.81
N GLN A 136 6.37 -18.63 -4.16
CA GLN A 136 6.89 -17.73 -3.11
C GLN A 136 7.14 -18.47 -1.79
N GLU A 137 6.25 -19.37 -1.37
CA GLU A 137 6.34 -20.11 -0.10
C GLU A 137 7.58 -21.04 -0.08
N THR A 138 7.99 -21.53 -1.26
CA THR A 138 9.21 -22.34 -1.43
C THR A 138 10.50 -21.55 -1.17
N ARG A 139 10.47 -20.21 -1.21
CA ARG A 139 11.64 -19.34 -0.94
C ARG A 139 11.63 -18.76 0.48
N SER A 140 11.42 -19.62 1.47
CA SER A 140 11.66 -19.29 2.88
C SER A 140 13.16 -19.12 3.18
N ARG A 141 13.79 -18.06 2.68
CA ARG A 141 15.19 -17.75 3.06
C ARG A 141 15.16 -17.23 4.51
N PRO A 142 15.95 -17.81 5.43
CA PRO A 142 16.01 -17.32 6.80
C PRO A 142 16.37 -15.83 6.83
N PRO A 143 15.81 -15.04 7.77
CA PRO A 143 16.11 -13.62 7.86
C PRO A 143 17.61 -13.40 8.06
N ARG A 144 18.21 -12.55 7.22
CA ARG A 144 19.63 -12.20 7.35
C ARG A 144 19.85 -11.42 8.64
N ARG A 145 20.93 -11.75 9.37
CA ARG A 145 21.32 -11.05 10.59
C ARG A 145 21.60 -9.56 10.26
N PRO A 146 21.07 -8.59 11.02
CA PRO A 146 21.32 -7.18 10.77
C PRO A 146 22.80 -6.81 10.90
N LEU A 147 23.35 -6.11 9.91
CA LEU A 147 24.76 -5.68 9.88
C LEU A 147 25.18 -4.87 11.11
N LEU A 148 24.25 -4.13 11.72
CA LEU A 148 24.53 -3.34 12.93
C LEU A 148 24.97 -4.20 14.12
N LEU A 149 24.62 -5.49 14.16
CA LEU A 149 25.01 -6.39 15.25
C LEU A 149 26.48 -6.84 15.14
N ASP A 150 27.06 -6.76 13.95
CA ASP A 150 28.46 -7.12 13.68
C ASP A 150 29.34 -5.87 13.47
N ALA A 151 28.73 -4.69 13.54
CA ALA A 151 29.42 -3.44 13.33
C ALA A 151 30.40 -3.12 14.47
N PRO A 152 31.57 -2.52 14.17
CA PRO A 152 32.50 -2.08 15.20
C PRO A 152 31.87 -0.98 16.08
N PRO A 153 32.28 -0.81 17.35
CA PRO A 153 31.62 0.13 18.25
C PRO A 153 31.64 1.56 17.69
N ILE A 154 30.51 2.25 17.84
CA ILE A 154 30.31 3.62 17.31
C ILE A 154 31.12 4.67 18.08
N GLY A 155 31.47 4.37 19.34
CA GLY A 155 32.22 5.27 20.21
C GLY A 155 33.55 4.68 20.69
N CYS A 156 34.37 5.53 21.29
CA CYS A 156 35.67 5.14 21.83
C CYS A 156 35.51 4.29 23.11
N PRO A 157 36.58 3.65 23.63
CA PRO A 157 36.50 2.84 24.85
C PRO A 157 35.93 3.60 26.06
N ASP A 158 36.21 4.90 26.16
CA ASP A 158 35.69 5.77 27.22
C ASP A 158 34.21 6.13 27.04
N HIS A 159 33.67 5.99 25.82
CA HIS A 159 32.28 6.30 25.47
C HIS A 159 31.73 5.21 24.53
N PRO A 160 31.34 4.03 25.03
CA PRO A 160 30.96 2.89 24.19
C PRO A 160 29.78 3.17 23.23
N SER A 161 28.84 4.02 23.65
CA SER A 161 27.68 4.45 22.86
C SER A 161 27.92 5.76 22.09
N GLY A 162 29.14 6.30 22.15
CA GLY A 162 29.47 7.63 21.65
C GLY A 162 29.01 8.76 22.56
N ARG A 163 29.55 9.96 22.34
CA ARG A 163 29.17 11.19 23.06
C ARG A 163 28.82 12.28 22.04
N ARG A 164 27.87 13.15 22.41
CA ARG A 164 27.41 14.27 21.57
C ARG A 164 28.38 15.45 21.56
N GLU A 165 29.19 15.60 22.59
CA GLU A 165 30.24 16.62 22.69
C GLU A 165 31.46 16.25 21.83
N ASP A 166 32.28 17.24 21.48
CA ASP A 166 33.45 17.09 20.60
C ASP A 166 34.55 16.23 21.23
N CYS A 167 34.35 14.91 21.19
CA CYS A 167 35.34 13.92 21.54
C CYS A 167 36.05 13.47 20.25
N GLY A 168 37.29 13.94 20.06
CA GLY A 168 38.11 13.60 18.88
C GLY A 168 38.16 12.08 18.58
N PRO A 169 38.44 11.21 19.57
CA PRO A 169 38.39 9.76 19.40
C PRO A 169 37.02 9.24 18.96
N CYS A 170 35.91 9.72 19.54
CA CYS A 170 34.56 9.30 19.13
C CYS A 170 34.31 9.60 17.65
N GLY A 171 34.77 10.73 17.14
CA GLY A 171 34.66 11.06 15.70
C GLY A 171 35.41 10.05 14.81
N THR A 172 36.56 9.55 15.26
CA THR A 172 37.33 8.54 14.51
C THR A 172 36.68 7.16 14.55
N TYR A 173 36.15 6.75 15.70
CA TYR A 173 35.39 5.49 15.82
C TYR A 173 34.11 5.51 14.98
N ARG A 174 33.38 6.63 15.00
CA ARG A 174 32.20 6.83 14.15
C ARG A 174 32.53 6.73 12.67
N ARG A 175 33.59 7.40 12.20
CA ARG A 175 34.05 7.28 10.80
C ARG A 175 34.44 5.85 10.41
N ARG A 176 35.04 5.09 11.34
CA ARG A 176 35.39 3.67 11.11
C ARG A 176 34.13 2.80 11.02
N HIS A 177 33.16 3.01 11.90
CA HIS A 177 31.86 2.35 11.88
C HIS A 177 31.10 2.62 10.59
N ASP A 178 31.00 3.88 10.18
CA ASP A 178 30.26 4.26 8.97
C ASP A 178 30.94 3.70 7.70
N ARG A 179 32.28 3.71 7.66
CA ARG A 179 33.05 3.08 6.58
C ARG A 179 32.80 1.58 6.49
N TRP A 180 32.79 0.89 7.64
CA TRP A 180 32.53 -0.55 7.68
C TRP A 180 31.11 -0.87 7.17
N LEU A 181 30.10 -0.12 7.60
CA LEU A 181 28.73 -0.30 7.10
C LEU A 181 28.61 -0.09 5.59
N ALA A 182 29.29 0.93 5.06
CA ALA A 182 29.32 1.18 3.62
C ALA A 182 29.97 0.02 2.86
N GLN A 183 31.07 -0.51 3.38
CA GLN A 183 31.78 -1.64 2.80
C GLN A 183 30.92 -2.92 2.80
N GLU A 184 30.31 -3.28 3.93
CA GLU A 184 29.48 -4.49 4.02
C GLU A 184 28.25 -4.44 3.11
N ARG A 185 27.61 -3.26 3.00
CA ARG A 185 26.49 -3.07 2.07
C ARG A 185 26.93 -3.28 0.62
N TYR A 186 28.08 -2.74 0.25
CA TYR A 186 28.64 -2.90 -1.09
C TYR A 186 29.00 -4.36 -1.37
N THR A 187 29.61 -5.06 -0.42
CA THR A 187 29.90 -6.50 -0.53
C THR A 187 28.62 -7.31 -0.76
N LEU A 188 27.56 -7.07 0.02
CA LEU A 188 26.28 -7.76 -0.17
C LEU A 188 25.68 -7.53 -1.55
N GLN A 189 25.70 -6.28 -2.04
CA GLN A 189 25.21 -5.94 -3.38
C GLN A 189 26.02 -6.65 -4.48
N MET A 190 27.34 -6.70 -4.34
CA MET A 190 28.20 -7.41 -5.28
C MET A 190 27.95 -8.92 -5.26
N THR A 191 27.80 -9.53 -4.08
CA THR A 191 27.49 -10.95 -3.95
C THR A 191 26.13 -11.30 -4.57
N GLU A 192 25.12 -10.43 -4.41
CA GLU A 192 23.81 -10.62 -5.06
C GLU A 192 23.91 -10.48 -6.58
N TYR A 193 24.67 -9.51 -7.06
CA TYR A 193 24.93 -9.31 -8.48
C TYR A 193 25.65 -10.53 -9.10
N GLU A 194 26.73 -11.01 -8.48
CA GLU A 194 27.48 -12.19 -8.92
C GLU A 194 26.61 -13.45 -8.91
N GLN A 195 25.82 -13.69 -7.84
CA GLN A 195 24.89 -14.83 -7.77
C GLN A 195 23.82 -14.78 -8.86
N THR A 196 23.34 -13.59 -9.22
CA THR A 196 22.34 -13.42 -10.29
C THR A 196 22.96 -13.70 -11.66
N GLN A 197 24.18 -13.21 -11.91
CA GLN A 197 24.92 -13.45 -13.15
C GLN A 197 25.29 -14.94 -13.34
N GLU A 198 25.79 -15.62 -12.30
CA GLU A 198 26.09 -17.06 -12.34
C GLU A 198 24.82 -17.88 -12.61
N THR A 199 23.67 -17.45 -12.07
CA THR A 199 22.39 -18.10 -12.33
C THR A 199 21.96 -17.89 -13.78
N GLU A 200 22.06 -16.67 -14.32
CA GLU A 200 21.71 -16.38 -15.73
C GLU A 200 22.60 -17.12 -16.73
N GLU A 201 23.89 -17.24 -16.46
CA GLU A 201 24.82 -18.03 -17.29
C GLU A 201 24.51 -19.54 -17.29
N ALA A 202 24.00 -20.08 -16.17
CA ALA A 202 23.64 -21.49 -16.05
C ALA A 202 22.39 -21.91 -16.86
N TRP A 203 21.52 -20.96 -17.25
CA TRP A 203 20.33 -21.21 -18.08
C TRP A 203 20.52 -20.87 -19.57
N GLY A 204 21.70 -20.35 -19.97
CA GLY A 204 22.02 -19.95 -21.35
C GLY A 204 22.56 -21.07 -22.26
N GLY A 205 22.61 -22.31 -21.79
CA GLY A 205 23.26 -23.42 -22.47
C GLY A 205 22.36 -24.61 -22.78
N ASP A 206 21.41 -24.49 -23.72
CA ASP A 206 21.19 -25.49 -24.77
C ASP A 206 20.14 -25.00 -25.80
N PRO A 207 20.50 -24.77 -27.08
CA PRO A 207 19.52 -24.71 -28.16
C PRO A 207 19.36 -26.13 -28.74
N PHE A 208 18.27 -26.81 -28.39
CA PHE A 208 17.77 -27.95 -29.17
C PHE A 208 16.63 -27.48 -30.08
#